data_AF-A0A3D1S807-F1
#
_entry.id   AF-A0A3D1S807-F1
#
_cell.length_a   1.000
_cell.length_b   1.000
_cell.length_c   1.000
_cell.angle_alpha   90.00
_cell.angle_beta   90.00
_cell.angle_gamma   90.00
#
_symmetry.space_group_name_H-M   'P 1'
#
loop_
_entity.id
_entity.type
_entity.pdbx_description
1 polymer ?
#
loop_
_entity_poly.entity_id
_entity_poly.type
_entity_poly.pdbx_seq_one_letter_code
_entity_poly.pdbx_strand_id
1 'polypeptide(L)' 'LLTRAHHWLILHGRYICIARKPKCGICGLRDWCKYYQREVVVGLSQKSE' A
#
# COMPACT_ATOMS: atom_id res chain seq x y z
N LEU A 1 13.78 18.61 -11.92
CA LEU A 1 12.85 17.50 -12.19
C LEU A 1 12.73 16.44 -11.07
N LEU A 2 13.54 16.47 -9.99
CA LEU A 2 13.62 15.38 -8.99
C LEU A 2 12.76 15.55 -7.72
N THR A 3 11.96 16.61 -7.61
CA THR A 3 11.26 16.97 -6.36
C THR A 3 9.85 16.38 -6.24
N ARG A 4 9.21 15.97 -7.35
CA ARG A 4 7.82 15.47 -7.30
C ARG A 4 7.72 14.05 -6.74
N ALA A 5 8.65 13.17 -7.10
CA ALA A 5 8.64 11.78 -6.64
C ALA A 5 8.87 11.68 -5.12
N HIS A 6 9.75 12.52 -4.57
CA HIS A 6 10.06 12.53 -3.14
C HIS A 6 8.84 12.95 -2.30
N HIS A 7 8.17 14.04 -2.69
CA HIS A 7 6.95 14.49 -2.01
C HIS A 7 5.78 13.52 -2.20
N TRP A 8 5.66 12.89 -3.37
CA TRP A 8 4.63 11.88 -3.61
C TRP A 8 4.78 10.68 -2.67
N LEU A 9 6.00 10.18 -2.45
CA LEU A 9 6.23 9.06 -1.53
C LEU A 9 5.86 9.42 -0.09
N ILE A 10 6.18 10.65 0.34
CA ILE A 10 5.84 11.16 1.68
C ILE A 10 4.32 11.26 1.85
N LEU A 11 3.61 11.84 0.88
CA LEU A 11 2.14 11.93 0.92
C LEU A 11 1.50 10.53 0.84
N HIS A 12 2.02 9.66 -0.02
CA HIS A 12 1.57 8.28 -0.17
C HIS A 12 1.65 7.52 1.16
N GLY A 13 2.77 7.62 1.89
CA GLY A 13 2.90 7.01 3.22
C GLY A 13 1.90 7.56 4.24
N ARG A 14 1.63 8.87 4.20
CA ARG A 14 0.72 9.52 5.16
C ARG A 14 -0.76 9.24 4.91
N TYR A 15 -1.17 9.11 3.65
CA TYR A 15 -2.60 9.01 3.29
C TYR A 15 -3.03 7.61 2.84
N ILE A 16 -2.13 6.84 2.23
CA ILE A 16 -2.43 5.53 1.62
C ILE A 16 -1.79 4.41 2.44
N CYS A 17 -0.46 4.41 2.58
CA CYS A 17 0.29 3.34 3.23
C CYS A 17 0.49 3.59 4.74
N ILE A 18 -0.62 3.79 5.46
CA ILE A 18 -0.58 4.06 6.91
C ILE A 18 -0.20 2.81 7.72
N ALA A 19 0.59 2.99 8.79
CA ALA A 19 1.18 1.89 9.55
C ALA A 19 0.17 0.93 10.21
N ARG A 20 -1.00 1.42 10.63
CA ARG A 20 -2.01 0.60 11.32
C ARG A 20 -2.90 -0.19 10.36
N LYS A 21 -3.37 0.44 9.28
CA LYS A 21 -4.32 -0.12 8.31
C LYS A 21 -4.09 0.49 6.92
N PRO A 22 -3.10 0.02 6.14
CA PRO A 22 -2.81 0.58 4.84
C PRO A 22 -4.00 0.40 3.90
N LYS A 23 -4.33 1.44 3.13
CA LYS A 23 -5.43 1.43 2.16
C LYS A 23 -4.99 0.80 0.84
N CYS A 24 -4.67 -0.50 0.88
CA CYS A 24 -4.15 -1.22 -0.28
C CYS A 24 -5.11 -1.25 -1.48
N GLY A 25 -6.42 -1.11 -1.27
CA GLY A 25 -7.42 -1.05 -2.34
C GLY A 25 -7.29 0.16 -3.28
N ILE A 26 -6.75 1.28 -2.80
CA ILE A 26 -6.51 2.49 -3.60
C ILE A 26 -5.02 2.72 -3.90
N CYS A 27 -4.17 1.79 -3.49
CA CYS A 27 -2.72 1.91 -3.64
C CYS A 27 -2.30 1.49 -5.06
N GLY A 28 -1.85 2.45 -5.88
CA GLY A 28 -1.33 2.15 -7.23
C GLY A 28 -0.02 1.36 -7.26
N LEU A 29 0.65 1.18 -6.12
CA LEU A 29 1.88 0.37 -5.97
C LEU A 29 1.59 -1.03 -5.45
N ARG A 30 0.30 -1.41 -5.30
CA ARG A 30 -0.14 -2.68 -4.72
C ARG A 30 0.53 -3.88 -5.39
N ASP A 31 0.58 -3.90 -6.72
CA ASP A 31 1.14 -5.00 -7.49
C ASP A 31 2.63 -5.23 -7.21
N TRP A 32 3.35 -4.16 -6.83
CA TRP A 32 4.80 -4.18 -6.58
C TRP A 32 5.11 -4.20 -5.07
N CYS A 33 4.08 -4.20 -4.22
CA CYS A 33 4.23 -4.13 -2.77
C CYS A 33 4.39 -5.53 -2.16
N LYS A 34 5.59 -5.84 -1.64
CA LYS A 34 5.88 -7.11 -0.97
C LYS A 34 5.04 -7.33 0.29
N TYR A 35 4.76 -6.26 1.05
CA TYR A 35 3.89 -6.33 2.23
C TYR A 35 2.46 -6.72 1.83
N TYR A 36 1.94 -6.13 0.75
CA TYR A 36 0.63 -6.48 0.24
C TYR A 36 0.55 -7.95 -0.16
N GLN A 37 1.54 -8.44 -0.92
CA GLN A 37 1.58 -9.83 -1.37
C GLN A 37 1.70 -10.85 -0.23
N ARG A 38 2.43 -10.53 0.86
CA ARG A 38 2.66 -11.47 1.96
C ARG A 38 1.66 -11.38 3.09
N GLU A 39 1.29 -10.16 3.50
CA GLU A 39 0.51 -9.96 4.73
C GLU A 39 -0.96 -9.70 4.39
N VAL A 40 -1.23 -8.92 3.34
CA VAL A 40 -2.60 -8.49 3.01
C VAL A 40 -3.33 -9.50 2.12
N VAL A 41 -2.69 -10.04 1.08
CA VAL A 41 -3.28 -11.09 0.23
C VAL A 41 -3.52 -12.35 1.05
N VAL A 42 -2.56 -12.77 1.88
CA VAL A 42 -2.72 -13.94 2.74
C VAL A 42 -3.86 -13.74 3.74
N GLY A 43 -3.99 -12.55 4.33
CA GLY A 43 -5.12 -12.22 5.21
C GLY A 43 -6.48 -12.06 4.49
N LEU A 44 -6.50 -11.67 3.22
CA LEU A 44 -7.72 -11.59 2.40
C LEU A 44 -8.18 -12.96 1.88
N SER A 45 -7.25 -13.89 1.65
CA SER A 45 -7.56 -15.26 1.25
C SER A 45 -8.33 -16.06 2.31
N GLN A 46 -8.42 -15.54 3.55
CA GLN A 46 -9.22 -16.11 4.63
C GLN A 46 -10.63 -15.49 4.75
N LYS A 47 -11.06 -14.67 3.77
CA LYS A 47 -12.35 -13.96 3.79
C LYS A 47 -13.23 -14.25 2.56
N SER A 48 -13.23 -15.51 2.11
CA SER A 48 -14.19 -16.04 1.14
C SER A 48 -14.84 -17.32 1.67
N GLU A 49 -15.62 -17.16 2.74
CA GLU A 49 -16.68 -18.07 3.17
C GLU A 49 -17.89 -17.22 3.59
#